data_AF-A0A6A3S7C7-F1
#
_entry.id   AF-A0A6A3S7C7-F1
#
_cell.length_a   1.000
_cell.length_b   1.000
_cell.length_c   1.000
_cell.angle_alpha   90.00
_cell.angle_beta   90.00
_cell.angle_gamma   90.00
#
_symmetry.space_group_name_H-M   'P 1'
#
loop_
_entity.id
_entity.type
_entity.pdbx_description
1 polymer ?
#
loop_
_entity_poly.entity_id
_entity_poly.type
_entity_poly.pdbx_seq_one_letter_code
_entity_poly.pdbx_strand_id
1 'polypeptide(L)' 'MLAEANTTVDAVINFNVPDEVLVERISGRRVHSASGHSYHVKFAPPKVAGKADMTGEPSSK' A
#
# COMPACT_ATOMS: atom_id res chain seq x y z
N MET A 1 -7.94 21.66 -17.38
CA MET A 1 -6.45 21.57 -17.29
C MET A 1 -5.93 22.49 -16.18
N LEU A 2 -4.77 22.21 -15.56
CA LEU A 2 -4.20 23.08 -14.51
C LEU A 2 -4.01 24.54 -14.98
N ALA A 3 -3.64 24.70 -16.26
CA ALA A 3 -3.52 25.99 -16.94
C ALA A 3 -4.85 26.78 -17.02
N GLU A 4 -5.99 26.09 -17.15
CA GLU A 4 -7.32 26.72 -17.17
C GLU A 4 -7.79 27.10 -15.77
N ALA A 5 -7.27 26.42 -14.74
CA ALA A 5 -7.58 26.66 -13.33
C ALA A 5 -6.59 27.64 -12.65
N ASN A 6 -5.66 28.24 -13.41
CA ASN A 6 -4.60 29.13 -12.92
C ASN A 6 -3.83 28.56 -11.71
N THR A 7 -3.65 27.24 -11.70
CA THR A 7 -3.00 26.50 -10.60
C THR A 7 -1.58 26.13 -11.00
N THR A 8 -0.62 26.38 -10.12
CA THR A 8 0.80 26.06 -10.35
C THR A 8 1.20 24.76 -9.64
N VAL A 9 2.27 24.13 -10.12
CA VAL A 9 2.82 22.89 -9.53
C VAL A 9 4.04 23.26 -8.71
N ASP A 10 3.96 23.08 -7.40
CA ASP A 10 5.07 23.40 -6.48
C ASP A 10 6.18 22.36 -6.52
N ALA A 11 5.82 21.08 -6.64
CA ALA A 11 6.77 19.98 -6.66
C ALA A 11 6.21 18.73 -7.37
N VAL A 12 7.12 17.91 -7.90
CA VAL A 12 6.83 16.56 -8.40
C VAL A 12 7.66 15.56 -7.60
N ILE A 13 6.99 14.72 -6.83
CA ILE A 13 7.64 13.67 -6.04
C ILE A 13 7.68 12.39 -6.86
N ASN A 14 8.89 11.99 -7.27
CA ASN A 14 9.12 10.73 -7.97
C ASN A 14 9.78 9.71 -7.04
N PHE A 15 9.08 8.62 -6.74
CA PHE A 15 9.66 7.48 -6.02
C PHE A 15 10.39 6.59 -7.02
N ASN A 16 11.68 6.85 -7.22
CA ASN A 16 12.54 6.01 -8.04
C ASN A 16 12.93 4.74 -7.27
N VAL A 17 12.23 3.64 -7.54
CA VAL A 17 12.41 2.35 -6.85
C VAL A 17 12.65 1.28 -7.91
N PRO A 18 13.64 0.38 -7.74
CA PRO A 18 13.85 -0.73 -8.67
C PRO A 18 12.63 -1.63 -8.82
N ASP A 19 12.38 -2.13 -10.04
CA ASP A 19 11.22 -2.97 -10.36
C ASP A 19 11.14 -4.22 -9.49
N GLU A 20 12.27 -4.84 -9.19
CA GLU A 20 12.33 -6.04 -8.34
C GLU A 20 11.76 -5.77 -6.93
N VAL A 21 12.04 -4.58 -6.38
CA VAL A 21 11.52 -4.15 -5.09
C VAL A 21 10.02 -3.85 -5.18
N LEU A 22 9.56 -3.28 -6.31
CA LEU A 22 8.13 -3.06 -6.55
C LEU A 22 7.36 -4.38 -6.64
N VAL A 23 7.92 -5.38 -7.32
CA VAL A 23 7.32 -6.72 -7.41
C VAL A 23 7.24 -7.38 -6.05
N GLU A 24 8.31 -7.34 -5.24
CA GLU A 24 8.29 -7.86 -3.87
C GLU A 24 7.21 -7.16 -3.03
N ARG A 25 7.15 -5.82 -3.10
CA ARG A 25 6.19 -5.01 -2.34
C ARG A 25 4.74 -5.29 -2.72
N ILE A 26 4.44 -5.45 -4.01
CA ILE A 26 3.07 -5.70 -4.48
C ILE A 26 2.65 -7.13 -4.17
N SER A 27 3.52 -8.10 -4.43
CA SER A 27 3.22 -9.53 -4.24
C SER A 27 3.01 -9.91 -2.78
N GLY A 28 3.71 -9.23 -1.86
CA GLY A 28 3.60 -9.44 -0.42
C GLY A 28 2.45 -8.69 0.26
N ARG A 29 1.70 -7.83 -0.46
CA ARG A 29 0.59 -7.05 0.10
C ARG A 29 -0.61 -7.95 0.42
N ARG A 30 -1.23 -7.70 1.58
CA ARG A 30 -2.50 -8.28 2.02
C ARG A 30 -3.45 -7.15 2.40
N VAL A 31 -4.75 -7.33 2.19
CA VAL A 31 -5.76 -6.33 2.54
C VAL A 31 -6.86 -6.99 3.36
N HIS A 32 -7.24 -6.32 4.45
CA HIS A 32 -8.44 -6.71 5.19
C HIS A 32 -9.66 -6.03 4.57
N SER A 33 -10.45 -6.79 3.80
CA SER A 33 -11.52 -6.27 2.93
C SER A 33 -12.55 -5.39 3.64
N ALA A 34 -12.91 -5.71 4.90
CA ALA A 34 -13.90 -4.94 5.63
C ALA A 34 -13.39 -3.56 6.09
N SER A 35 -12.09 -3.44 6.36
CA SER A 35 -11.48 -2.22 6.94
C SER A 35 -10.59 -1.42 5.99
N GLY A 36 -10.23 -2.00 4.83
CA GLY A 36 -9.26 -1.44 3.90
C GLY A 36 -7.80 -1.44 4.40
N HIS A 37 -7.52 -1.91 5.62
CA HIS A 37 -6.17 -1.94 6.15
C HIS A 37 -5.27 -2.85 5.33
N SER A 38 -4.10 -2.32 4.95
CA SER A 38 -3.09 -3.03 4.21
C SER A 38 -2.00 -3.56 5.15
N TYR A 39 -1.60 -4.79 4.93
CA TYR A 39 -0.48 -5.46 5.59
C TYR A 39 0.52 -5.91 4.52
N HIS A 40 1.74 -6.23 4.95
CA HIS A 40 2.74 -6.80 4.07
C HIS A 40 3.50 -7.91 4.78
N VAL A 41 3.58 -9.10 4.19
CA VAL A 41 4.15 -10.30 4.82
C VAL A 41 5.57 -10.12 5.39
N LYS A 42 6.37 -9.23 4.80
CA LYS A 42 7.73 -8.87 5.25
C LYS A 42 7.85 -7.48 5.90
N PHE A 43 7.45 -6.42 5.19
CA PHE A 43 7.68 -5.03 5.62
C PHE A 43 6.70 -4.49 6.68
N ALA A 44 5.52 -5.10 6.81
CA ALA A 44 4.50 -4.71 7.78
C ALA A 44 3.62 -5.93 8.11
N PRO A 45 4.21 -6.98 8.71
CA PRO A 45 3.50 -8.22 8.95
C PRO A 45 2.40 -8.00 9.99
N PRO A 46 1.24 -8.67 9.85
CA PRO A 46 0.27 -8.69 10.93
C PRO A 46 0.86 -9.41 12.15
N LYS A 47 0.35 -9.09 13.35
CA LYS A 47 0.71 -9.77 14.60
C LYS A 47 0.46 -11.27 14.53
N VAL A 48 -0.61 -11.68 13.85
CA VAL A 48 -0.92 -13.08 13.56
C VAL A 48 -0.99 -13.28 12.05
N ALA A 49 -0.22 -14.23 11.54
CA ALA A 49 -0.14 -14.51 10.11
C ALA A 49 -1.53 -14.74 9.50
N GLY A 50 -1.85 -13.95 8.47
CA GLY A 50 -3.11 -14.05 7.72
C GLY A 50 -4.33 -13.43 8.41
N LYS A 51 -4.17 -12.75 9.54
CA LYS A 51 -5.28 -12.11 10.27
C LYS A 51 -5.06 -10.61 10.41
N ALA A 52 -6.15 -9.85 10.38
CA ALA A 52 -6.15 -8.44 10.73
C ALA A 52 -5.92 -8.25 12.23
N ASP A 53 -5.09 -7.28 12.60
CA ASP A 53 -4.69 -7.08 14.00
C ASP A 53 -5.82 -6.57 14.89
N MET A 54 -6.79 -5.87 14.29
CA MET A 54 -7.90 -5.25 15.03
C MET A 54 -9.07 -6.19 15.25
N THR A 55 -9.42 -6.99 14.23
CA THR A 55 -10.62 -7.84 14.25
C THR A 55 -10.31 -9.33 14.33
N GLY A 56 -9.07 -9.75 14.05
CA GLY A 56 -8.69 -11.16 13.94
C GLY A 56 -9.23 -11.87 12.70
N GLU A 57 -9.94 -11.16 11.82
CA GLU A 57 -10.52 -11.69 10.59
C GLU A 57 -9.45 -11.90 9.50
N PRO A 58 -9.71 -12.77 8.49
CA PRO A 58 -8.74 -13.05 7.45
C PRO A 58 -8.37 -11.83 6.60
N SER A 59 -7.08 -11.57 6.41
CA SER A 59 -6.59 -10.61 5.41
C SER A 59 -6.40 -11.32 4.07
N SER A 60 -7.18 -10.95 3.05
CA SER A 60 -7.07 -11.54 1.72
C SER A 60 -5.82 -11.02 0.99
N LYS A 61 -5.46 -11.71 -0.09
CA LYS A 61 -4.59 -11.12 -1.12
C LYS A 61 -5.36 -10.03 -1.88
#